data_AF-A0A327JWG9-F1
#
_entry.id   AF-A0A327JWG9-F1
#
_cell.length_a   1.000
_cell.length_b   1.000
_cell.length_c   1.000
_cell.angle_alpha   90.00
_cell.angle_beta   90.00
_cell.angle_gamma   90.00
#
_symmetry.space_group_name_H-M   'P 1'
#
loop_
_entity.id
_entity.type
_entity.pdbx_description
1 polymer ?
#
loop_
_entity_poly.entity_id
_entity_poly.type
_entity_poly.pdbx_seq_one_letter_code
_entity_poly.pdbx_strand_id
1 'polypeptide(L)'
;MDRDGSGAKETVALSTKVEEEFIAPLTAIRGSLEILRDFEDLSKDERTRFLDTALRGCVRLEKAVAGLADSVYDAGGETGHTSSASELSQEDFREYASRVRILDDLDVIEIDFSGFVFKNSKTVNDFHDVIDGVIATTGRHWYFVVNYRDCRIWPEAWVAFAHRGKKINVTHSLGTVRYVEREADETKVTDEPLSASYDPNLFDSRDAAFARIAELKRSAGK
;
A
#
# COMPACT_ATOMS: atom_id res chain seq x y z
N MET A 1 21.94 -35.95 9.04
CA MET A 1 22.17 -34.64 8.41
C MET A 1 21.40 -34.69 7.10
N ASP A 2 20.18 -34.17 7.04
CA ASP A 2 19.37 -34.06 5.82
C ASP A 2 18.33 -32.94 6.02
N ARG A 3 18.77 -31.68 5.96
CA ARG A 3 17.86 -30.51 5.99
C ARG A 3 18.09 -29.51 4.86
N ASP A 4 18.95 -29.82 3.88
CA ASP A 4 19.37 -28.83 2.87
C ASP A 4 18.68 -28.98 1.50
N GLY A 5 17.80 -29.98 1.34
CA GLY A 5 17.16 -30.27 0.04
C GLY A 5 15.75 -29.71 -0.17
N SER A 6 15.10 -29.20 0.88
CA SER A 6 13.68 -28.80 0.84
C SER A 6 13.49 -27.35 0.37
N GLY A 7 14.27 -26.40 0.90
CA GLY A 7 14.11 -24.97 0.60
C GLY A 7 14.42 -24.61 -0.85
N ALA A 8 15.45 -25.23 -1.45
CA ALA A 8 15.83 -24.96 -2.83
C ALA A 8 14.77 -25.41 -3.85
N LYS A 9 14.04 -26.50 -3.58
CA LYS A 9 12.95 -26.97 -4.44
C LYS A 9 11.71 -26.07 -4.35
N GLU A 10 11.45 -25.53 -3.18
CA GLU A 10 10.32 -24.65 -2.91
C GLU A 10 10.49 -23.28 -3.56
N THR A 11 11.70 -22.70 -3.52
CA THR A 11 12.02 -21.43 -4.21
C THR A 11 11.93 -21.55 -5.73
N VAL A 12 12.40 -22.65 -6.32
CA VAL A 12 12.30 -22.90 -7.77
C VAL A 12 10.83 -23.06 -8.19
N ALA A 13 10.04 -23.79 -7.41
CA ALA A 13 8.60 -23.97 -7.68
C ALA A 13 7.82 -22.65 -7.60
N LEU A 14 8.18 -21.74 -6.68
CA LEU A 14 7.55 -20.42 -6.58
C LEU A 14 7.88 -19.53 -7.79
N SER A 15 9.14 -19.53 -8.23
CA SER A 15 9.59 -18.75 -9.39
C SER A 15 8.88 -19.19 -10.68
N THR A 16 8.75 -20.51 -10.90
CA THR A 16 8.05 -21.05 -12.07
C THR A 16 6.56 -20.69 -12.05
N LYS A 17 5.91 -20.71 -10.88
CA LYS A 17 4.51 -20.26 -10.74
C LYS A 17 4.33 -18.78 -11.09
N VAL A 18 5.24 -17.92 -10.62
CA VAL A 18 5.17 -16.47 -10.94
C VAL A 18 5.33 -16.24 -12.44
N GLU A 19 6.25 -16.95 -13.10
CA GLU A 19 6.43 -16.85 -14.56
C GLU A 19 5.18 -17.28 -15.34
N GLU A 20 4.58 -18.42 -14.98
CA GLU A 20 3.46 -18.99 -15.72
C GLU A 20 2.13 -18.26 -15.48
N GLU A 21 1.90 -17.81 -14.24
CA GLU A 21 0.62 -17.22 -13.82
C GLU A 21 0.54 -15.72 -14.07
N PHE A 22 1.67 -15.00 -14.08
CA PHE A 22 1.69 -13.54 -14.20
C PHE A 22 2.48 -13.04 -15.41
N ILE A 23 3.72 -13.48 -15.58
CA ILE A 23 4.62 -12.92 -16.60
C ILE A 23 4.20 -13.34 -18.02
N ALA A 24 3.86 -14.62 -18.22
CA ALA A 24 3.44 -15.11 -19.54
C ALA A 24 2.13 -14.43 -20.03
N PRO A 25 1.06 -14.29 -19.22
CA PRO A 25 -0.12 -13.52 -19.62
C PRO A 25 0.17 -12.05 -19.94
N LEU A 26 0.98 -11.36 -19.13
CA LEU A 26 1.35 -9.96 -19.38
C LEU A 26 2.11 -9.80 -20.71
N THR A 27 3.02 -10.71 -21.00
CA THR A 27 3.78 -10.73 -22.25
C THR A 27 2.84 -10.94 -23.45
N ALA A 28 1.88 -11.85 -23.34
CA ALA A 28 0.90 -12.12 -24.40
C ALA A 28 -0.06 -10.93 -24.64
N ILE A 29 -0.51 -10.27 -23.57
CA ILE A 29 -1.33 -9.05 -23.66
C ILE A 29 -0.55 -7.96 -24.39
N ARG A 30 0.67 -7.68 -23.93
CA ARG A 30 1.52 -6.65 -24.51
C ARG A 30 1.74 -6.89 -26.01
N GLY A 31 2.18 -8.08 -26.40
CA GLY A 31 2.43 -8.40 -27.81
C GLY A 31 1.17 -8.28 -28.67
N SER A 32 0.00 -8.68 -28.14
CA SER A 32 -1.27 -8.55 -28.86
C SER A 32 -1.67 -7.08 -29.06
N LEU A 33 -1.45 -6.22 -28.06
CA LEU A 33 -1.73 -4.79 -28.14
C LEU A 33 -0.75 -4.04 -29.05
N GLU A 34 0.54 -4.42 -29.02
CA GLU A 34 1.55 -3.87 -29.93
C GLU A 34 1.20 -4.19 -31.39
N ILE A 35 0.79 -5.43 -31.69
CA ILE A 35 0.36 -5.81 -33.04
C ILE A 35 -0.88 -5.03 -33.49
N LEU A 36 -1.89 -4.89 -32.61
CA LEU A 36 -3.10 -4.10 -32.91
C LEU A 36 -2.80 -2.62 -33.14
N ARG A 37 -1.75 -2.08 -32.51
CA ARG A 37 -1.31 -0.70 -32.66
C ARG A 37 -0.49 -0.50 -33.94
N ASP A 38 0.43 -1.42 -34.23
CA ASP A 38 1.48 -1.23 -35.24
C ASP A 38 1.09 -1.74 -36.64
N PHE A 39 0.07 -2.59 -36.76
CA PHE A 39 -0.39 -3.14 -38.04
C PHE A 39 -1.82 -2.69 -38.36
N GLU A 40 -1.94 -1.68 -39.22
CA GLU A 40 -3.22 -1.06 -39.59
C GLU A 40 -4.04 -1.88 -40.61
N ASP A 41 -3.38 -2.80 -41.32
CA ASP A 41 -3.90 -3.60 -42.44
C ASP A 41 -4.42 -4.99 -42.03
N LEU A 42 -4.54 -5.26 -40.72
CA LEU A 42 -5.10 -6.50 -40.20
C LEU A 42 -6.54 -6.73 -40.70
N SER A 43 -6.85 -7.95 -41.13
CA SER A 43 -8.23 -8.36 -41.41
C SER A 43 -9.09 -8.31 -40.14
N LYS A 44 -10.42 -8.32 -40.31
CA LYS A 44 -11.35 -8.32 -39.17
C LYS A 44 -11.15 -9.54 -38.26
N ASP A 45 -10.86 -10.69 -38.86
CA ASP A 45 -10.65 -11.93 -38.12
C ASP A 45 -9.33 -11.91 -37.34
N GLU A 46 -8.27 -11.35 -37.92
CA GLU A 46 -6.98 -11.16 -37.24
C GLU A 46 -7.09 -10.18 -36.08
N ARG A 47 -7.77 -9.03 -36.27
CA ARG A 47 -8.03 -8.07 -35.19
C ARG A 47 -8.79 -8.71 -34.03
N THR A 48 -9.83 -9.47 -34.36
CA THR A 48 -10.62 -10.20 -33.35
C THR A 48 -9.76 -11.19 -32.59
N ARG A 49 -8.88 -11.92 -33.28
CA ARG A 49 -7.98 -12.89 -32.65
C ARG A 49 -7.00 -12.25 -31.66
N PHE A 50 -6.38 -11.13 -32.01
CA PHE A 50 -5.46 -10.42 -31.10
C PHE A 50 -6.20 -9.79 -29.92
N LEU A 51 -7.38 -9.22 -30.16
CA LEU A 51 -8.25 -8.71 -29.10
C LEU A 51 -8.65 -9.81 -28.11
N ASP A 52 -9.10 -10.96 -28.62
CA ASP A 52 -9.45 -12.12 -27.78
C ASP A 52 -8.25 -12.67 -27.02
N THR A 53 -7.04 -12.55 -27.58
CA THR A 53 -5.80 -12.97 -26.90
C THR A 53 -5.49 -12.04 -25.73
N ALA A 54 -5.60 -10.73 -25.92
CA ALA A 54 -5.43 -9.75 -24.84
C ALA A 54 -6.49 -9.93 -23.75
N LEU A 55 -7.77 -10.05 -24.11
CA LEU A 55 -8.86 -10.22 -23.15
C LEU A 55 -8.73 -11.53 -22.35
N ARG A 56 -8.36 -12.64 -23.00
CA ARG A 56 -8.09 -13.90 -22.30
C ARG A 56 -6.89 -13.78 -21.35
N GLY A 57 -5.86 -13.02 -21.72
CA GLY A 57 -4.76 -12.68 -20.83
C GLY A 57 -5.24 -11.96 -19.57
N CYS A 58 -6.10 -10.95 -19.71
CA CYS A 58 -6.67 -10.22 -18.59
C CYS A 58 -7.47 -11.14 -17.64
N VAL A 59 -8.31 -12.02 -18.18
CA VAL A 59 -9.07 -13.01 -17.38
C VAL A 59 -8.14 -13.98 -16.64
N ARG A 60 -7.04 -14.38 -17.26
CA ARG A 60 -6.03 -15.22 -16.60
C ARG A 60 -5.34 -14.49 -15.44
N LEU A 61 -4.98 -13.23 -15.65
CA LEU A 61 -4.40 -12.41 -14.58
C LEU A 61 -5.39 -12.18 -13.44
N GLU A 62 -6.66 -11.91 -13.74
CA GLU A 62 -7.71 -11.80 -12.73
C GLU A 62 -7.80 -13.06 -11.86
N LYS A 63 -7.81 -14.24 -12.48
CA LYS A 63 -7.84 -15.52 -11.77
C LYS A 63 -6.57 -15.78 -10.97
N ALA A 64 -5.39 -15.44 -11.51
CA ALA A 64 -4.12 -15.61 -10.81
C ALA A 64 -4.04 -14.69 -9.59
N VAL A 65 -4.47 -13.44 -9.71
CA VAL A 65 -4.56 -12.49 -8.60
C VAL A 65 -5.57 -12.96 -7.55
N ALA A 66 -6.75 -13.43 -7.97
CA ALA A 66 -7.75 -13.99 -7.06
C ALA A 66 -7.22 -15.23 -6.32
N GLY A 67 -6.60 -16.17 -7.04
CA GLY A 67 -6.00 -17.36 -6.43
C GLY A 67 -4.83 -17.04 -5.49
N LEU A 68 -4.01 -16.04 -5.82
CA LEU A 68 -2.97 -15.54 -4.92
C LEU A 68 -3.60 -14.93 -3.66
N ALA A 69 -4.62 -14.09 -3.81
CA ALA A 69 -5.34 -13.52 -2.69
C ALA A 69 -5.93 -14.62 -1.81
N ASP A 70 -6.66 -15.59 -2.38
CA ASP A 70 -7.24 -16.73 -1.66
C ASP A 70 -6.16 -17.56 -0.96
N SER A 71 -5.02 -17.82 -1.60
CA SER A 71 -3.91 -18.55 -0.96
C SER A 71 -3.29 -17.79 0.22
N VAL A 72 -3.26 -16.45 0.17
CA VAL A 72 -2.78 -15.59 1.25
C VAL A 72 -3.84 -15.51 2.38
N TYR A 73 -5.13 -15.58 2.05
CA TYR A 73 -6.23 -15.56 3.03
C TYR A 73 -6.50 -16.94 3.68
N ASP A 74 -6.36 -18.04 2.94
CA ASP A 74 -6.52 -19.42 3.44
C ASP A 74 -5.27 -19.89 4.21
N ALA A 75 -4.06 -19.52 3.78
CA ALA A 75 -2.85 -19.72 4.60
C ALA A 75 -2.88 -18.89 5.90
N GLY A 76 -3.62 -17.78 5.90
CA GLY A 76 -3.97 -17.03 7.11
C GLY A 76 -5.09 -17.67 7.96
N GLY A 77 -5.81 -18.66 7.42
CA GLY A 77 -6.88 -19.40 8.09
C GLY A 77 -6.46 -20.71 8.74
N GLU A 78 -5.38 -21.35 8.26
CA GLU A 78 -4.93 -22.68 8.75
C GLU A 78 -3.58 -22.71 9.47
N THR A 79 -2.95 -21.56 9.76
CA THR A 79 -2.10 -21.51 10.96
C THR A 79 -2.97 -21.32 12.17
N GLY A 80 -3.42 -22.45 12.73
CA GLY A 80 -3.78 -22.53 14.13
C GLY A 80 -2.60 -22.06 14.98
N HIS A 81 -2.53 -20.77 15.28
CA HIS A 81 -2.14 -20.32 16.59
C HIS A 81 -3.43 -19.96 17.29
N THR A 82 -3.77 -20.81 18.25
CA THR A 82 -4.36 -20.44 19.53
C THR A 82 -4.72 -18.97 19.60
N SER A 83 -6.01 -18.72 19.83
CA SER A 83 -6.52 -17.49 20.42
C SER A 83 -5.78 -17.22 21.74
N SER A 84 -4.57 -16.70 21.62
CA SER A 84 -3.94 -15.78 22.53
C SER A 84 -4.12 -14.48 21.77
N ALA A 85 -4.98 -13.61 22.29
CA ALA A 85 -4.77 -12.19 22.09
C ALA A 85 -3.28 -11.95 22.40
N SER A 86 -2.44 -11.81 21.38
CA SER A 86 -1.06 -11.44 21.60
C SER A 86 -1.16 -10.00 22.07
N GLU A 87 -1.10 -9.80 23.37
CA GLU A 87 -1.00 -8.48 23.95
C GLU A 87 0.16 -7.80 23.23
N LEU A 88 -0.16 -6.74 22.47
CA LEU A 88 0.85 -5.87 21.88
C LEU A 88 1.86 -5.58 22.99
N SER A 89 3.14 -5.85 22.74
CA SER A 89 4.13 -5.68 23.81
C SER A 89 4.10 -4.22 24.28
N GLN A 90 4.38 -3.99 25.56
CA GLN A 90 4.40 -2.63 26.09
C GLN A 90 5.43 -1.74 25.39
N GLU A 91 6.47 -2.35 24.82
CA GLU A 91 7.48 -1.66 24.02
C GLU A 91 6.92 -1.24 22.66
N ASP A 92 6.29 -2.17 21.93
CA ASP A 92 5.65 -1.87 20.64
C ASP A 92 4.52 -0.84 20.80
N PHE A 93 3.69 -0.97 21.83
CA PHE A 93 2.65 0.01 22.13
C PHE A 93 3.23 1.41 22.34
N ARG A 94 4.32 1.52 23.14
CA ARG A 94 4.99 2.81 23.38
C ARG A 94 5.63 3.36 22.11
N GLU A 95 6.24 2.51 21.29
CA GLU A 95 6.80 2.93 20.01
C GLU A 95 5.70 3.51 19.12
N TYR A 96 4.61 2.77 18.91
CA TYR A 96 3.51 3.20 18.03
C TYR A 96 2.81 4.44 18.57
N ALA A 97 2.55 4.50 19.87
CA ALA A 97 1.93 5.67 20.50
C ALA A 97 2.81 6.92 20.41
N SER A 98 4.14 6.77 20.55
CA SER A 98 5.08 7.89 20.43
C SER A 98 5.10 8.53 19.04
N ARG A 99 4.66 7.80 18.02
CA ARG A 99 4.55 8.26 16.63
C ARG A 99 3.22 8.95 16.32
N VAL A 100 2.28 8.99 17.26
CA VAL A 100 0.98 9.66 17.09
C VAL A 100 0.94 10.90 17.98
N ARG A 101 0.91 12.09 17.36
CA ARG A 101 0.89 13.37 18.07
C ARG A 101 -0.44 14.08 17.85
N ILE A 102 -1.14 14.37 18.93
CA ILE A 102 -2.34 15.22 18.91
C ILE A 102 -1.87 16.67 19.02
N LEU A 103 -2.24 17.48 18.02
CA LEU A 103 -1.99 18.92 17.98
C LEU A 103 -3.34 19.63 18.12
N ASP A 104 -3.84 19.69 19.36
CA ASP A 104 -5.18 20.20 19.69
C ASP A 104 -5.45 21.60 19.13
N ASP A 105 -4.52 22.53 19.33
CA ASP A 105 -4.61 23.92 18.85
C ASP A 105 -4.75 24.03 17.32
N LEU A 106 -4.32 22.99 16.60
CA LEU A 106 -4.36 22.91 15.15
C LEU A 106 -5.44 21.97 14.64
N ASP A 107 -6.27 21.36 15.50
CA ASP A 107 -7.17 20.23 15.18
C ASP A 107 -6.53 19.21 14.21
N VAL A 108 -5.26 18.89 14.43
CA VAL A 108 -4.48 17.95 13.61
C VAL A 108 -4.01 16.78 14.46
N ILE A 109 -4.09 15.58 13.90
CA ILE A 109 -3.33 14.43 14.37
C ILE A 109 -2.19 14.19 13.38
N GLU A 110 -0.96 14.29 13.88
CA GLU A 110 0.24 14.00 13.11
C GLU A 110 0.69 12.55 13.39
N ILE A 111 0.84 11.76 12.33
CA ILE A 111 1.27 10.36 12.39
C ILE A 111 2.65 10.24 11.74
N ASP A 112 3.62 9.70 12.46
CA ASP A 112 5.00 9.58 12.01
C ASP A 112 5.37 8.13 11.63
N PHE A 113 5.25 7.79 10.34
CA PHE A 113 5.75 6.52 9.82
C PHE A 113 7.23 6.56 9.45
N SER A 114 7.98 7.60 9.83
CA SER A 114 9.35 7.72 9.34
C SER A 114 10.24 6.59 9.81
N GLY A 115 10.99 6.01 8.86
CA GLY A 115 11.84 4.83 9.05
C GLY A 115 11.09 3.55 9.45
N PHE A 116 9.77 3.55 9.48
CA PHE A 116 8.98 2.40 9.93
C PHE A 116 8.82 1.37 8.80
N VAL A 117 8.88 0.08 9.15
CA VAL A 117 8.76 -1.03 8.19
C VAL A 117 7.55 -1.90 8.55
N PHE A 118 6.50 -1.80 7.74
CA PHE A 118 5.32 -2.67 7.83
C PHE A 118 5.60 -3.99 7.13
N LYS A 119 5.97 -5.03 7.91
CA LYS A 119 6.40 -6.33 7.40
C LYS A 119 5.26 -7.31 7.10
N ASN A 120 4.14 -7.18 7.81
CA ASN A 120 2.98 -8.07 7.68
C ASN A 120 1.70 -7.38 8.17
N SER A 121 0.56 -8.06 7.98
CA SER A 121 -0.76 -7.57 8.40
C SER A 121 -0.88 -7.37 9.92
N LYS A 122 -0.18 -8.15 10.75
CA LYS A 122 -0.19 -7.99 12.20
C LYS A 122 0.41 -6.65 12.61
N THR A 123 1.62 -6.32 12.15
CA THR A 123 2.26 -5.01 12.46
C THR A 123 1.38 -3.84 12.00
N VAL A 124 0.73 -3.97 10.85
CA VAL A 124 -0.22 -2.96 10.37
C VAL A 124 -1.41 -2.82 11.32
N ASN A 125 -2.07 -3.92 11.67
CA ASN A 125 -3.24 -3.90 12.56
C ASN A 125 -2.88 -3.35 13.93
N ASP A 126 -1.79 -3.82 14.53
CA ASP A 126 -1.34 -3.37 15.85
C ASP A 126 -1.08 -1.85 15.87
N PHE A 127 -0.38 -1.32 14.87
CA PHE A 127 -0.11 0.12 14.77
C PHE A 127 -1.42 0.91 14.60
N HIS A 128 -2.29 0.46 13.69
CA HIS A 128 -3.54 1.17 13.42
C HIS A 128 -4.53 1.06 14.59
N ASP A 129 -4.49 -0.02 15.39
CA ASP A 129 -5.29 -0.13 16.61
C ASP A 129 -4.80 0.86 17.67
N VAL A 130 -3.49 1.13 17.75
CA VAL A 130 -2.96 2.22 18.58
C VAL A 130 -3.44 3.59 18.09
N ILE A 131 -3.40 3.84 16.79
CA ILE A 131 -3.93 5.09 16.21
C ILE A 131 -5.43 5.24 16.54
N ASP A 132 -6.24 4.20 16.29
CA ASP A 132 -7.67 4.18 16.58
C ASP A 132 -7.94 4.43 18.07
N GLY A 133 -7.16 3.80 18.95
CA GLY A 133 -7.22 4.01 20.40
C GLY A 133 -6.95 5.46 20.80
N VAL A 134 -5.90 6.07 20.26
CA VAL A 134 -5.55 7.48 20.50
C VAL A 134 -6.67 8.41 20.00
N ILE A 135 -7.16 8.21 18.77
CA ILE A 135 -8.25 9.02 18.20
C ILE A 135 -9.53 8.87 19.02
N ALA A 136 -9.89 7.66 19.44
CA ALA A 136 -11.12 7.39 20.18
C ALA A 136 -11.19 8.18 21.50
N THR A 137 -10.05 8.49 22.14
CA THR A 137 -10.02 9.32 23.36
C THR A 137 -10.50 10.76 23.14
N THR A 138 -10.48 11.25 21.90
CA THR A 138 -10.77 12.64 21.57
C THR A 138 -12.26 12.92 21.32
N GLY A 139 -13.03 11.90 20.96
CA GLY A 139 -14.47 12.02 20.66
C GLY A 139 -14.84 12.95 19.48
N ARG A 140 -13.88 13.36 18.63
CA ARG A 140 -14.12 14.28 17.51
C ARG A 140 -13.41 13.84 16.22
N HIS A 141 -13.77 14.48 15.10
CA HIS A 141 -13.08 14.29 13.82
C HIS A 141 -11.86 15.21 13.69
N TRP A 142 -10.83 14.76 12.97
CA TRP A 142 -9.53 15.42 12.91
C TRP A 142 -9.03 15.57 11.48
N TYR A 143 -8.17 16.55 11.25
CA TYR A 143 -7.30 16.56 10.08
C TYR A 143 -6.08 15.67 10.36
N PHE A 144 -5.63 14.92 9.36
CA PHE A 144 -4.46 14.05 9.49
C PHE A 144 -3.29 14.57 8.67
N VAL A 145 -2.11 14.57 9.27
CA VAL A 145 -0.84 14.78 8.58
C VAL A 145 0.03 13.54 8.79
N VAL A 146 0.49 12.91 7.72
CA VAL A 146 1.25 11.65 7.81
C VAL A 146 2.64 11.79 7.19
N ASN A 147 3.68 11.52 7.97
CA ASN A 147 5.07 11.46 7.51
C ASN A 147 5.38 10.08 6.93
N TYR A 148 5.86 10.02 5.70
CA TYR A 148 6.25 8.80 4.99
C TYR A 148 7.77 8.68 4.73
N ARG A 149 8.61 9.57 5.29
CA ARG A 149 10.07 9.53 5.07
C ARG A 149 10.65 8.14 5.40
N ASP A 150 11.27 7.49 4.42
CA ASP A 150 11.87 6.15 4.56
C ASP A 150 10.92 5.05 5.06
N CYS A 151 9.60 5.27 4.99
CA CYS A 151 8.60 4.26 5.31
C CYS A 151 8.61 3.16 4.24
N ARG A 152 8.61 1.89 4.67
CA ARG A 152 8.53 0.74 3.76
C ARG A 152 7.35 -0.14 4.12
N ILE A 153 6.60 -0.53 3.11
CA ILE A 153 5.48 -1.47 3.26
C ILE A 153 5.82 -2.69 2.41
N TRP A 154 5.96 -3.84 3.05
CA TRP A 154 6.20 -5.09 2.33
C TRP A 154 4.93 -5.53 1.60
N PRO A 155 5.04 -6.24 0.46
CA PRO A 155 3.88 -6.66 -0.33
C PRO A 155 2.80 -7.38 0.49
N GLU A 156 3.21 -8.23 1.43
CA GLU A 156 2.34 -9.01 2.33
C GLU A 156 1.54 -8.13 3.31
N ALA A 157 2.01 -6.91 3.58
CA ALA A 157 1.36 -5.94 4.46
C ALA A 157 0.44 -4.96 3.70
N TRP A 158 0.58 -4.86 2.38
CA TRP A 158 -0.02 -3.79 1.58
C TRP A 158 -1.55 -3.76 1.67
N VAL A 159 -2.20 -4.92 1.59
CA VAL A 159 -3.67 -4.99 1.61
C VAL A 159 -4.23 -4.52 2.95
N ALA A 160 -3.65 -4.99 4.05
CA ALA A 160 -4.01 -4.54 5.38
C ALA A 160 -3.78 -3.03 5.53
N PHE A 161 -2.64 -2.53 5.03
CA PHE A 161 -2.28 -1.12 5.11
C PHE A 161 -3.27 -0.23 4.35
N ALA A 162 -3.60 -0.58 3.11
CA ALA A 162 -4.57 0.13 2.29
C ALA A 162 -5.97 0.11 2.93
N HIS A 163 -6.41 -1.04 3.44
CA HIS A 163 -7.71 -1.18 4.08
C HIS A 163 -7.81 -0.36 5.38
N ARG A 164 -6.82 -0.46 6.27
CA ARG A 164 -6.80 0.27 7.55
C ARG A 164 -6.65 1.77 7.36
N GLY A 165 -5.81 2.21 6.43
CA GLY A 165 -5.69 3.63 6.07
C GLY A 165 -7.00 4.21 5.52
N LYS A 166 -7.73 3.45 4.68
CA LYS A 166 -9.06 3.86 4.21
C LYS A 166 -10.07 3.94 5.35
N LYS A 167 -10.09 2.97 6.26
CA LYS A 167 -11.01 2.94 7.42
C LYS A 167 -10.86 4.18 8.29
N ILE A 168 -9.63 4.56 8.68
CA ILE A 168 -9.37 5.77 9.47
C ILE A 168 -9.89 7.03 8.75
N ASN A 169 -9.61 7.14 7.45
CA ASN A 169 -10.05 8.28 6.67
C ASN A 169 -11.58 8.40 6.63
N VAL A 170 -12.31 7.29 6.47
CA VAL A 170 -13.78 7.31 6.44
C VAL A 170 -14.36 7.60 7.82
N THR A 171 -13.79 7.05 8.89
CA THR A 171 -14.39 7.12 10.23
C THR A 171 -14.06 8.41 10.98
N HIS A 172 -12.85 8.96 10.81
CA HIS A 172 -12.34 10.03 11.68
C HIS A 172 -11.79 11.25 10.96
N SER A 173 -11.57 11.21 9.64
CA SER A 173 -10.86 12.28 8.92
C SER A 173 -11.78 13.37 8.37
N LEU A 174 -11.40 14.62 8.61
CA LEU A 174 -11.88 15.81 7.89
C LEU A 174 -11.04 16.09 6.63
N GLY A 175 -9.88 15.46 6.51
CA GLY A 175 -8.93 15.63 5.43
C GLY A 175 -7.58 15.05 5.83
N THR A 176 -6.91 14.38 4.89
CA THR A 176 -5.63 13.72 5.14
C THR A 176 -4.60 14.23 4.14
N VAL A 177 -3.46 14.69 4.66
CA VAL A 177 -2.31 15.17 3.90
C VAL A 177 -1.09 14.35 4.26
N ARG A 178 -0.22 14.07 3.28
CA ARG A 178 0.98 13.25 3.41
C ARG A 178 2.19 14.10 3.08
N TYR A 179 3.32 13.81 3.72
CA TYR A 179 4.60 14.37 3.32
C TYR A 179 5.72 13.34 3.35
N VAL A 180 6.73 13.57 2.51
CA VAL A 180 8.00 12.84 2.51
C VAL A 180 9.10 13.89 2.64
N GLU A 181 9.62 14.06 3.85
CA GLU A 181 10.71 15.01 4.09
C GLU A 181 12.00 14.48 3.45
N ARG A 182 12.47 15.14 2.39
CA ARG A 182 13.76 14.83 1.77
C ARG A 182 14.85 15.62 2.48
N GLU A 183 15.96 14.97 2.83
CA GLU A 183 17.16 15.71 3.24
C GLU A 183 17.61 16.60 2.08
N ALA A 184 17.98 17.84 2.39
CA ALA A 184 18.58 18.75 1.42
C ALA A 184 20.01 18.31 1.11
N ASP A 185 20.18 17.19 0.39
CA ASP A 185 21.43 16.91 -0.28
C ASP A 185 21.47 17.75 -1.56
N GLU A 186 22.30 18.81 -1.56
CA GLU A 186 22.45 19.80 -2.63
C GLU A 186 22.86 19.19 -4.00
N THR A 187 23.07 17.88 -4.10
CA THR A 187 23.63 17.24 -5.29
C THR A 187 22.74 16.28 -6.06
N LYS A 188 21.52 15.96 -5.61
CA LYS A 188 20.59 15.07 -6.37
C LYS A 188 19.13 15.45 -6.21
N VAL A 189 18.74 16.58 -6.80
CA VAL A 189 17.34 16.80 -7.17
C VAL A 189 17.06 15.94 -8.41
N THR A 190 16.71 14.67 -8.21
CA THR A 190 16.03 13.92 -9.27
C THR A 190 14.58 14.41 -9.32
N ASP A 191 14.22 15.08 -10.41
CA ASP A 191 12.87 15.54 -10.78
C ASP A 191 11.87 14.38 -11.01
N GLU A 192 12.07 13.23 -10.37
CA GLU A 192 11.11 12.12 -10.42
C GLU A 192 10.00 12.39 -9.40
N PRO A 193 8.74 12.60 -9.87
CA PRO A 193 7.61 12.76 -8.97
C PRO A 193 7.45 11.50 -8.11
N LEU A 194 7.14 11.70 -6.83
CA LEU A 194 6.90 10.64 -5.83
C LEU A 194 5.74 9.69 -6.18
N SER A 195 5.08 9.88 -7.31
CA SER A 195 4.06 8.98 -7.83
C SER A 195 3.94 9.09 -9.35
N ALA A 196 3.68 7.95 -10.00
CA ALA A 196 3.22 7.90 -11.40
C ALA A 196 1.80 8.49 -11.58
N SER A 197 1.18 8.98 -10.50
CA SER A 197 -0.16 9.56 -10.46
C SER A 197 -0.17 10.74 -9.47
N TYR A 198 -0.26 11.97 -9.97
CA TYR A 198 -0.32 13.21 -9.16
C TYR A 198 -1.31 13.07 -7.98
N ASP A 199 -0.79 12.92 -6.75
CA ASP A 199 -1.60 12.97 -5.52
C ASP A 199 -1.56 14.43 -5.00
N PRO A 200 -2.68 15.19 -5.07
CA PRO A 200 -2.71 16.59 -4.67
C PRO A 200 -2.52 16.81 -3.17
N ASN A 201 -2.49 15.74 -2.36
CA ASN A 201 -2.30 15.80 -0.93
C ASN A 201 -0.96 15.19 -0.49
N LEU A 202 0.01 15.02 -1.40
CA LEU A 202 1.38 14.59 -1.09
C LEU A 202 2.37 15.75 -1.28
N PHE A 203 3.18 16.04 -0.26
CA PHE A 203 4.12 17.16 -0.24
C PHE A 203 5.56 16.73 0.14
N ASP A 204 6.55 17.54 -0.21
CA ASP A 204 7.96 17.25 0.09
C ASP A 204 8.41 17.77 1.48
N SER A 205 7.53 18.44 2.23
CA SER A 205 7.87 18.96 3.55
C SER A 205 6.68 18.97 4.50
N ARG A 206 7.01 18.93 5.80
CA ARG A 206 6.03 19.06 6.88
C ARG A 206 5.30 20.40 6.78
N ASP A 207 6.02 21.50 6.60
CA ASP A 207 5.41 22.84 6.54
C ASP A 207 4.42 22.99 5.38
N ALA A 208 4.73 22.44 4.21
CA ALA A 208 3.83 22.44 3.07
C ALA A 208 2.56 21.61 3.34
N ALA A 209 2.69 20.45 4.01
CA ALA A 209 1.55 19.65 4.42
C ALA A 209 0.63 20.40 5.40
N PHE A 210 1.21 21.09 6.39
CA PHE A 210 0.44 21.91 7.33
C PHE A 210 -0.23 23.12 6.66
N ALA A 211 0.44 23.76 5.70
CA ALA A 211 -0.15 24.82 4.90
C ALA A 211 -1.38 24.34 4.10
N ARG A 212 -1.32 23.11 3.56
CA ARG A 212 -2.47 22.48 2.89
C ARG A 212 -3.63 22.21 3.84
N ILE A 213 -3.37 21.71 5.05
CA ILE A 213 -4.43 21.57 6.06
C ILE A 213 -5.09 22.91 6.38
N ALA A 214 -4.31 23.97 6.54
CA ALA A 214 -4.85 25.30 6.79
C ALA A 214 -5.75 25.79 5.63
N GLU A 215 -5.41 25.43 4.39
CA GLU A 215 -6.27 25.70 3.23
C GLU A 215 -7.57 24.90 3.26
N LEU A 216 -7.51 23.59 3.51
CA LEU A 216 -8.69 22.73 3.63
C LEU A 216 -9.66 23.25 4.71
N LYS A 217 -9.12 23.68 5.85
CA LYS A 217 -9.91 24.32 6.92
C LYS A 217 -10.63 25.58 6.47
N ARG A 218 -9.94 26.48 5.73
CA ARG A 218 -10.54 27.71 5.19
C ARG A 218 -11.65 27.41 4.19
N SER A 219 -11.48 26.36 3.37
CA SER A 219 -12.48 25.94 2.39
C SER A 219 -13.69 25.26 3.04
N ALA A 220 -13.50 24.54 4.15
CA ALA A 220 -14.59 23.87 4.89
C ALA A 220 -15.39 24.81 5.79
N GLY A 221 -14.80 25.94 6.22
CA GLY A 221 -15.47 26.96 7.04
C GLY A 221 -16.26 28.01 6.26
N LYS A 222 -16.40 27.86 4.94
CA LYS A 222 -17.17 28.73 4.06
C LYS A 222 -18.46 28.05 3.62
#